data_AF-A0A6P5FPW6-F1
#
_entry.id   AF-A0A6P5FPW6-F1
#
_cell.length_a   1.000
_cell.length_b   1.000
_cell.length_c   1.000
_cell.angle_alpha   90.00
_cell.angle_beta   90.00
_cell.angle_gamma   90.00
#
_symmetry.space_group_name_H-M   'P 1'
#
loop_
_entity.id
_entity.type
_entity.pdbx_description
1 polymer ?
#
loop_
_entity_poly.entity_id
_entity_poly.type
_entity_poly.pdbx_seq_one_letter_code
_entity_poly.pdbx_strand_id
1 'polypeptide(L)'
;MAPPPPRRTGVAKRRMRSKDAAERSAYFARREAAAVLRRVLRGDARRRATASIKSLVYSPSVRNKKATLALVCQTLKYLPLLKDALRESDILSNKWKKQEELIYVTAYDILFGQDIAISGSVEKFLMLHKGSLQSSLAQLCTARKVKCVADLLLDKHSPDLGKPRYVRINTLKIDTESVIQEFGKITMVRKDDMVPDMLVLPAGIDLHDHPLVVNGSVFLQVSCLNIIPLFFGFSYPLFALFVFYCLLKKSASDYG
;
A
#
# COMPACT_ATOMS: atom_id res chain seq x y z
N MET A 1 54.74 12.00 -29.71
CA MET A 1 53.33 11.60 -29.82
C MET A 1 52.93 10.92 -28.52
N ALA A 2 51.88 11.40 -27.85
CA ALA A 2 51.54 11.10 -26.46
C ALA A 2 51.17 9.61 -26.20
N PRO A 3 51.34 9.08 -24.97
CA PRO A 3 50.94 7.73 -24.62
C PRO A 3 49.41 7.55 -24.73
N PRO A 4 48.93 6.34 -25.07
CA PRO A 4 47.52 6.08 -25.25
C PRO A 4 46.73 6.27 -23.94
N PRO A 5 45.50 6.80 -24.00
CA PRO A 5 44.69 7.04 -22.81
C PRO A 5 44.29 5.71 -22.13
N PRO A 6 44.20 5.67 -20.79
CA PRO A 6 43.87 4.45 -20.06
C PRO A 6 42.44 3.96 -20.38
N ARG A 7 42.30 2.66 -20.68
CA ARG A 7 41.00 2.00 -20.92
C ARG A 7 40.06 2.16 -19.72
N ARG A 8 38.87 2.73 -19.96
CA ARG A 8 37.77 2.94 -19.00
C ARG A 8 37.19 1.62 -18.46
N THR A 9 37.85 0.97 -17.51
CA THR A 9 37.39 -0.28 -16.86
C THR A 9 36.42 -0.05 -15.68
N GLY A 10 36.16 1.21 -15.29
CA GLY A 10 35.37 1.56 -14.11
C GLY A 10 33.85 1.45 -14.26
N VAL A 11 33.30 1.58 -15.47
CA VAL A 11 31.84 1.63 -15.69
C VAL A 11 31.19 0.27 -15.46
N ALA A 12 31.80 -0.81 -15.94
CA ALA A 12 31.31 -2.18 -15.75
C ALA A 12 31.35 -2.61 -14.27
N LYS A 13 32.45 -2.31 -13.56
CA LYS A 13 32.58 -2.60 -12.12
C LYS A 13 31.54 -1.84 -11.27
N ARG A 14 31.24 -0.58 -11.62
CA ARG A 14 30.23 0.22 -10.91
C ARG A 14 28.81 -0.30 -11.14
N ARG A 15 28.46 -0.70 -12.38
CA ARG A 15 27.15 -1.30 -12.70
C ARG A 15 26.93 -2.64 -12.01
N MET A 16 27.97 -3.48 -11.93
CA MET A 16 27.89 -4.78 -11.25
C MET A 16 27.71 -4.59 -9.74
N ARG A 17 28.49 -3.69 -9.13
CA ARG A 17 28.34 -3.33 -7.70
C ARG A 17 26.97 -2.74 -7.37
N SER A 18 26.40 -1.92 -8.25
CA SER A 18 25.05 -1.37 -8.02
C SER A 18 23.96 -2.44 -8.11
N LYS A 19 24.14 -3.43 -8.98
CA LYS A 19 23.22 -4.56 -9.09
C LYS A 19 23.25 -5.40 -7.80
N ASP A 20 24.43 -5.74 -7.31
CA ASP A 20 24.57 -6.48 -6.04
C ASP A 20 23.98 -5.72 -4.84
N ALA A 21 24.11 -4.39 -4.81
CA ALA A 21 23.55 -3.55 -3.75
C ALA A 21 22.02 -3.51 -3.79
N ALA A 22 21.44 -3.38 -4.99
CA ALA A 22 20.00 -3.43 -5.19
C ALA A 22 19.42 -4.80 -4.77
N GLU A 23 20.08 -5.88 -5.18
CA GLU A 23 19.69 -7.25 -4.81
C GLU A 23 19.74 -7.49 -3.30
N ARG A 24 20.80 -7.02 -2.62
CA ARG A 24 20.87 -7.05 -1.15
C ARG A 24 19.75 -6.23 -0.52
N SER A 25 19.45 -5.04 -1.04
CA SER A 25 18.38 -4.21 -0.51
C SER A 25 17.00 -4.85 -0.66
N ALA A 26 16.75 -5.53 -1.78
CA ALA A 26 15.51 -6.27 -2.03
C ALA A 26 15.40 -7.49 -1.11
N TYR A 27 16.49 -8.22 -0.89
CA TYR A 27 16.55 -9.32 0.06
C TYR A 27 16.16 -8.88 1.48
N PHE A 28 16.74 -7.78 1.97
CA PHE A 28 16.37 -7.24 3.29
C PHE A 28 14.92 -6.76 3.34
N ALA A 29 14.44 -6.08 2.28
CA ALA A 29 13.05 -5.61 2.21
C ALA A 29 12.04 -6.76 2.33
N ARG A 30 12.31 -7.94 1.73
CA ARG A 30 11.43 -9.13 1.88
C ARG A 30 11.35 -9.62 3.32
N ARG A 31 12.49 -9.67 4.02
CA ARG A 31 12.58 -10.13 5.41
C ARG A 31 11.90 -9.15 6.35
N GLU A 32 12.11 -7.85 6.14
CA GLU A 32 11.43 -6.78 6.86
C GLU A 32 9.92 -6.81 6.62
N ALA A 33 9.50 -6.97 5.35
CA ALA A 33 8.08 -7.08 4.98
C ALA A 33 7.41 -8.30 5.62
N ALA A 34 8.07 -9.46 5.63
CA ALA A 34 7.55 -10.67 6.28
C ALA A 34 7.37 -10.46 7.80
N ALA A 35 8.31 -9.78 8.46
CA ALA A 35 8.21 -9.47 9.89
C ALA A 35 7.05 -8.51 10.20
N VAL A 36 6.82 -7.50 9.35
CA VAL A 36 5.68 -6.59 9.45
C VAL A 36 4.37 -7.35 9.19
N LEU A 37 4.30 -8.15 8.13
CA LEU A 37 3.13 -8.93 7.75
C LEU A 37 2.73 -9.90 8.87
N ARG A 38 3.70 -10.55 9.51
CA ARG A 38 3.46 -11.40 10.69
C ARG A 38 2.79 -10.66 11.83
N ARG A 39 3.19 -9.43 12.13
CA ARG A 39 2.55 -8.62 13.18
C ARG A 39 1.12 -8.26 12.79
N VAL A 40 0.90 -7.90 11.53
CA VAL A 40 -0.43 -7.54 10.99
C VAL A 40 -1.38 -8.74 11.05
N LEU A 41 -0.99 -9.88 10.48
CA LEU A 41 -1.82 -11.09 10.44
C LEU A 41 -2.09 -11.67 11.83
N ARG A 42 -1.11 -11.63 12.73
CA ARG A 42 -1.30 -12.07 14.12
C ARG A 42 -2.22 -11.12 14.90
N GLY A 43 -2.14 -9.82 14.64
CA GLY A 43 -3.04 -8.83 15.21
C GLY A 43 -4.49 -9.06 14.75
N ASP A 44 -4.67 -9.28 13.45
CA ASP A 44 -5.97 -9.60 12.85
C ASP A 44 -6.58 -10.89 13.41
N ALA A 45 -5.80 -11.98 13.46
CA ALA A 45 -6.24 -13.27 14.02
C ALA A 45 -6.65 -13.16 15.51
N ARG A 46 -6.06 -12.21 16.25
CA ARG A 46 -6.38 -11.96 17.67
C ARG A 46 -7.43 -10.87 17.86
N ARG A 47 -7.99 -10.31 16.78
CA ARG A 47 -8.89 -9.14 16.79
C ARG A 47 -8.34 -7.98 17.64
N ARG A 48 -7.02 -7.79 17.64
CA ARG A 48 -6.34 -6.70 18.36
C ARG A 48 -5.60 -5.79 17.39
N ALA A 49 -5.89 -4.50 17.47
CA ALA A 49 -5.16 -3.47 16.75
C ALA A 49 -3.77 -3.29 17.37
N THR A 50 -2.79 -4.08 16.95
CA THR A 50 -1.41 -4.00 17.48
C THR A 50 -0.73 -2.70 17.08
N ALA A 51 -0.83 -2.32 15.80
CA ALA A 51 -0.32 -1.08 15.23
C ALA A 51 -0.77 -0.99 13.76
N SER A 52 -0.83 0.22 13.21
CA SER A 52 -1.06 0.39 11.77
C SER A 52 0.13 -0.10 10.95
N ILE A 53 -0.10 -0.55 9.70
CA ILE A 53 0.96 -0.96 8.77
C ILE A 53 2.00 0.18 8.63
N LYS A 54 1.53 1.43 8.54
CA LYS A 54 2.39 2.61 8.49
C LYS A 54 3.29 2.71 9.72
N SER A 55 2.72 2.61 10.93
CA SER A 55 3.53 2.65 12.16
C SER A 55 4.59 1.54 12.20
N LEU A 56 4.23 0.33 11.78
CA LEU A 56 5.15 -0.81 11.75
C LEU A 56 6.30 -0.62 10.75
N VAL A 57 6.03 -0.11 9.55
CA VAL A 57 7.04 0.08 8.50
C VAL A 57 7.96 1.26 8.79
N TYR A 58 7.45 2.33 9.40
CA TYR A 58 8.27 3.50 9.74
C TYR A 58 9.05 3.36 11.06
N SER A 59 8.96 2.19 11.72
CA SER A 59 9.78 1.81 12.86
C SER A 59 11.29 1.90 12.54
N PRO A 60 12.16 2.27 13.49
CA PRO A 60 13.61 2.32 13.27
C PRO A 60 14.23 0.96 12.89
N SER A 61 13.52 -0.15 13.10
CA SER A 61 13.98 -1.49 12.72
C SER A 61 13.98 -1.75 11.21
N VAL A 62 13.25 -0.95 10.43
CA VAL A 62 13.13 -1.14 8.97
C VAL A 62 14.10 -0.22 8.25
N ARG A 63 15.04 -0.81 7.52
CA ARG A 63 16.03 -0.07 6.73
C ARG A 63 15.39 0.51 5.48
N ASN A 64 14.70 -0.32 4.69
CA ASN A 64 14.12 0.11 3.42
C ASN A 64 12.61 0.37 3.56
N LYS A 65 12.27 1.56 4.06
CA LYS A 65 10.87 1.93 4.36
C LYS A 65 9.98 1.93 3.12
N LYS A 66 10.46 2.49 2.00
CA LYS A 66 9.66 2.59 0.76
C LYS A 66 9.38 1.21 0.15
N ALA A 67 10.42 0.38 -0.04
CA ALA A 67 10.24 -0.94 -0.63
C ALA A 67 9.43 -1.87 0.29
N THR A 68 9.68 -1.83 1.60
CA THR A 68 8.93 -2.64 2.58
C THR A 68 7.46 -2.27 2.60
N LEU A 69 7.13 -0.97 2.61
CA LEU A 69 5.73 -0.52 2.58
C LEU A 69 5.02 -1.01 1.31
N ALA A 70 5.68 -0.85 0.16
CA ALA A 70 5.14 -1.28 -1.12
C ALA A 70 4.89 -2.79 -1.13
N LEU A 71 5.88 -3.60 -0.75
CA LEU A 71 5.76 -5.05 -0.69
C LEU A 71 4.65 -5.52 0.26
N VAL A 72 4.55 -4.93 1.46
CA VAL A 72 3.51 -5.31 2.43
C VAL A 72 2.11 -4.98 1.88
N CYS A 73 1.92 -3.77 1.36
CA CYS A 73 0.62 -3.36 0.82
C CYS A 73 0.18 -4.24 -0.36
N GLN A 74 1.11 -4.53 -1.28
CA GLN A 74 0.79 -5.40 -2.41
C GLN A 74 0.55 -6.84 -1.96
N THR A 75 1.40 -7.39 -1.09
CA THR A 75 1.20 -8.75 -0.57
C THR A 75 -0.15 -8.89 0.12
N LEU A 76 -0.59 -7.89 0.89
CA LEU A 76 -1.92 -7.88 1.52
C LEU A 76 -3.06 -7.81 0.48
N LYS A 77 -2.89 -7.04 -0.60
CA LYS A 77 -3.86 -6.97 -1.70
C LYS A 77 -4.05 -8.33 -2.37
N TYR A 78 -2.96 -9.05 -2.63
CA TYR A 78 -2.98 -10.35 -3.29
C TYR A 78 -3.09 -11.54 -2.33
N LEU A 79 -3.07 -11.31 -1.01
CA LEU A 79 -3.09 -12.34 0.02
C LEU A 79 -4.18 -13.40 -0.17
N PRO A 80 -5.46 -13.08 -0.46
CA PRO A 80 -6.47 -14.11 -0.67
C PRO A 80 -6.15 -14.99 -1.88
N LEU A 81 -5.66 -14.41 -2.98
CA LEU A 81 -5.28 -15.19 -4.17
C LEU A 81 -4.05 -16.06 -3.92
N LEU A 82 -3.06 -15.51 -3.21
CA LEU A 82 -1.85 -16.26 -2.85
C LEU A 82 -2.17 -17.45 -1.93
N LYS A 83 -3.10 -17.28 -0.98
CA LYS A 83 -3.58 -18.38 -0.13
C LYS A 83 -4.30 -19.45 -0.93
N ASP A 84 -5.20 -19.06 -1.84
CA ASP A 84 -5.93 -19.98 -2.71
C ASP A 84 -4.94 -20.78 -3.58
N ALA A 85 -4.01 -20.10 -4.26
CA ALA A 85 -3.01 -20.73 -5.12
C ALA A 85 -2.02 -21.64 -4.36
N LEU A 86 -1.60 -21.25 -3.16
CA LEU A 86 -0.72 -22.09 -2.31
C LEU A 86 -1.43 -23.33 -1.79
N ARG A 87 -2.75 -23.25 -1.58
CA ARG A 87 -3.57 -24.40 -1.16
C ARG A 87 -3.77 -25.39 -2.31
N GLU A 88 -4.01 -24.91 -3.53
CA GLU A 88 -4.18 -25.78 -4.71
C GLU A 88 -2.89 -26.46 -5.13
N SER A 89 -1.76 -25.76 -5.01
CA SER A 89 -0.46 -26.29 -5.40
C SER A 89 0.17 -27.25 -4.37
N ASP A 90 -0.37 -27.33 -3.15
CA ASP A 90 0.13 -28.13 -2.01
C ASP A 90 1.65 -28.01 -1.74
N ILE A 91 2.21 -26.82 -1.99
CA ILE A 91 3.66 -26.55 -1.88
C ILE A 91 4.11 -26.37 -0.41
N LEU A 92 3.17 -26.21 0.54
CA LEU A 92 3.44 -25.83 1.93
C LEU A 92 3.86 -27.02 2.82
N SER A 93 5.17 -27.31 2.85
CA SER A 93 5.75 -28.26 3.81
C SER A 93 5.71 -27.76 5.28
N ASN A 94 5.82 -28.66 6.27
CA ASN A 94 5.87 -28.30 7.69
C ASN A 94 6.99 -27.30 8.06
N LYS A 95 8.10 -27.30 7.32
CA LYS A 95 9.20 -26.34 7.50
C LYS A 95 8.76 -24.93 7.12
N TRP A 96 8.01 -24.84 6.03
CA TRP A 96 7.56 -23.62 5.38
C TRP A 96 6.32 -23.02 6.06
N LYS A 97 5.49 -23.85 6.70
CA LYS A 97 4.39 -23.41 7.59
C LYS A 97 4.85 -22.51 8.75
N LYS A 98 6.09 -22.66 9.23
CA LYS A 98 6.65 -21.77 10.27
C LYS A 98 7.02 -20.37 9.75
N GLN A 99 7.12 -20.22 8.43
CA GLN A 99 7.54 -19.00 7.74
C GLN A 99 6.52 -18.60 6.65
N GLU A 100 5.23 -18.84 6.89
CA GLU A 100 4.16 -18.54 5.92
C GLU A 100 4.19 -17.08 5.45
N GLU A 101 4.48 -16.14 6.34
CA GLU A 101 4.47 -14.72 5.99
C GLU A 101 5.58 -14.37 5.01
N LEU A 102 6.72 -15.04 5.11
CA LEU A 102 7.81 -14.89 4.16
C LEU A 102 7.46 -15.54 2.82
N ILE A 103 6.71 -16.64 2.82
CA ILE A 103 6.26 -17.31 1.60
C ILE A 103 5.30 -16.41 0.85
N TYR A 104 4.33 -15.77 1.52
CA TYR A 104 3.40 -14.86 0.85
C TYR A 104 4.13 -13.69 0.19
N VAL A 105 5.08 -13.05 0.90
CA VAL A 105 5.85 -11.93 0.35
C VAL A 105 6.70 -12.38 -0.84
N THR A 106 7.40 -13.51 -0.71
CA THR A 106 8.28 -14.02 -1.77
C THR A 106 7.48 -14.56 -2.96
N ALA A 107 6.33 -15.18 -2.73
CA ALA A 107 5.45 -15.65 -3.80
C ALA A 107 4.89 -14.47 -4.60
N TYR A 108 4.45 -13.41 -3.92
CA TYR A 108 4.06 -12.16 -4.60
C TYR A 108 5.19 -11.63 -5.48
N ASP A 109 6.40 -11.53 -4.94
CA ASP A 109 7.54 -10.97 -5.66
C ASP A 109 7.96 -11.85 -6.85
N ILE A 110 7.94 -13.18 -6.73
CA ILE A 110 8.28 -14.10 -7.84
C ILE A 110 7.22 -14.11 -8.95
N LEU A 111 5.94 -13.96 -8.59
CA LEU A 111 4.82 -14.03 -9.53
C LEU A 111 4.58 -12.69 -10.23
N PHE A 112 4.71 -11.57 -9.51
CA PHE A 112 4.32 -10.24 -9.99
C PHE A 112 5.46 -9.20 -9.95
N GLY A 113 6.61 -9.52 -9.34
CA GLY A 113 7.78 -8.65 -9.28
C GLY A 113 8.65 -8.72 -10.54
N GLN A 114 9.61 -7.79 -10.63
CA GLN A 114 10.58 -7.72 -11.74
C GLN A 114 11.77 -8.65 -11.46
N ASP A 115 12.22 -9.41 -12.48
CA ASP A 115 13.27 -10.43 -12.45
C ASP A 115 14.24 -10.34 -11.27
N ILE A 116 13.97 -11.20 -10.29
CA ILE A 116 14.57 -11.14 -8.97
C ILE A 116 15.84 -11.98 -8.92
N ALA A 117 16.89 -11.41 -8.32
CA ALA A 117 18.00 -12.21 -7.84
C ALA A 117 17.55 -13.20 -6.75
N ILE A 118 17.71 -14.48 -7.07
CA ILE A 118 17.30 -15.61 -6.24
C ILE A 118 18.31 -15.76 -5.09
N SER A 119 18.10 -15.00 -4.02
CA SER A 119 18.95 -15.06 -2.83
C SER A 119 18.13 -15.55 -1.63
N GLY A 120 18.44 -16.76 -1.16
CA GLY A 120 17.80 -17.40 0.00
C GLY A 120 17.14 -18.74 -0.32
N SER A 121 16.86 -19.52 0.73
CA SER A 121 16.32 -20.88 0.61
C SER A 121 14.85 -20.92 0.20
N VAL A 122 14.05 -19.92 0.64
CA VAL A 122 12.62 -19.82 0.31
C VAL A 122 12.44 -19.39 -1.14
N GLU A 123 13.26 -18.43 -1.57
CA GLU A 123 13.30 -17.89 -2.92
C GLU A 123 13.65 -18.99 -3.93
N LYS A 124 14.69 -19.78 -3.65
CA LYS A 124 15.06 -20.94 -4.46
C LYS A 124 13.93 -21.98 -4.53
N PHE A 125 13.33 -22.29 -3.38
CA PHE A 125 12.25 -23.28 -3.31
C PHE A 125 11.02 -22.87 -4.12
N LEU A 126 10.57 -21.61 -4.00
CA LEU A 126 9.43 -21.10 -4.75
C LEU A 126 9.72 -20.94 -6.24
N MET A 127 10.96 -20.60 -6.61
CA MET A 127 11.38 -20.55 -8.01
C MET A 127 11.30 -21.92 -8.69
N LEU A 128 11.68 -23.00 -7.99
CA LEU A 128 11.54 -24.37 -8.51
C LEU A 128 10.08 -24.74 -8.79
N HIS A 129 9.15 -24.24 -7.97
CA HIS A 129 7.72 -24.52 -8.09
C HIS A 129 6.92 -23.41 -8.80
N LYS A 130 7.60 -22.43 -9.42
CA LYS A 130 6.97 -21.28 -10.08
C LYS A 130 5.95 -21.71 -11.13
N GLY A 131 6.27 -22.75 -11.92
CA GLY A 131 5.38 -23.28 -12.95
C GLY A 131 4.08 -23.86 -12.37
N SER A 132 4.15 -24.54 -11.22
CA SER A 132 2.97 -25.06 -10.53
C SER A 132 2.09 -23.93 -9.98
N LEU A 133 2.69 -22.90 -9.39
CA LEU A 133 1.96 -21.72 -8.90
C LEU A 133 1.26 -20.95 -10.03
N GLN A 134 1.95 -20.77 -11.16
CA GLN A 134 1.35 -20.11 -12.34
C GLN A 134 0.21 -20.95 -12.93
N SER A 135 0.35 -22.27 -12.97
CA SER A 135 -0.70 -23.18 -13.42
C SER A 135 -1.92 -23.14 -12.50
N SER A 136 -1.71 -23.13 -11.18
CA SER A 136 -2.78 -23.00 -10.19
C SER A 136 -3.51 -21.66 -10.31
N LEU A 137 -2.77 -20.55 -10.51
CA LEU A 137 -3.39 -19.25 -10.79
C LEU A 137 -4.19 -19.24 -12.09
N ALA A 138 -3.72 -19.90 -13.15
CA ALA A 138 -4.47 -20.02 -14.40
C ALA A 138 -5.74 -20.85 -14.24
N GLN A 139 -5.70 -21.91 -13.42
CA GLN A 139 -6.87 -22.69 -13.04
C GLN A 139 -7.87 -21.83 -12.25
N LEU A 140 -7.41 -21.04 -11.28
CA LEU A 140 -8.24 -20.07 -10.55
C LEU A 140 -8.88 -19.02 -11.47
N CYS A 141 -8.14 -18.52 -12.47
CA CYS A 141 -8.69 -17.61 -13.49
C CYS A 141 -9.81 -18.28 -14.29
N THR A 142 -9.60 -19.53 -14.70
CA THR A 142 -10.56 -20.32 -15.49
C THR A 142 -11.81 -20.63 -14.67
N ALA A 143 -11.63 -21.04 -13.40
CA ALA A 143 -12.73 -21.37 -12.50
C ALA A 143 -13.65 -20.18 -12.21
N ARG A 144 -13.09 -18.96 -12.13
CA ARG A 144 -13.87 -17.72 -11.93
C ARG A 144 -14.26 -17.00 -13.24
N LYS A 145 -13.95 -17.58 -14.41
CA LYS A 145 -14.24 -17.02 -15.75
C LYS A 145 -13.64 -15.63 -15.99
N VAL A 146 -12.45 -15.40 -15.46
CA VAL A 146 -11.78 -14.10 -15.51
C VAL A 146 -10.59 -14.14 -16.48
N LYS A 147 -10.43 -13.10 -17.31
CA LYS A 147 -9.36 -13.03 -18.33
C LYS A 147 -7.99 -12.68 -17.75
N CYS A 148 -7.93 -11.93 -16.65
CA CYS A 148 -6.69 -11.47 -16.04
C CYS A 148 -6.67 -11.60 -14.51
N VAL A 149 -5.48 -11.79 -13.93
CA VAL A 149 -5.30 -11.92 -12.47
C VAL A 149 -5.70 -10.63 -11.72
N ALA A 150 -5.60 -9.46 -12.37
CA ALA A 150 -6.05 -8.20 -11.81
C ALA A 150 -7.57 -8.16 -11.58
N ASP A 151 -8.33 -8.80 -12.46
CA ASP A 151 -9.79 -8.85 -12.39
C ASP A 151 -10.28 -9.85 -11.32
N LEU A 152 -9.47 -10.87 -10.99
CA LEU A 152 -9.73 -11.76 -9.84
C LEU A 152 -9.71 -11.02 -8.50
N LEU A 153 -8.98 -9.91 -8.41
CA LEU A 153 -8.98 -9.03 -7.25
C LEU A 153 -10.22 -8.15 -7.20
N LEU A 154 -10.72 -7.75 -8.38
CA LEU A 154 -11.95 -6.99 -8.55
C LEU A 154 -13.18 -7.83 -8.21
N ASP A 155 -13.20 -9.13 -8.52
CA ASP A 155 -14.37 -9.98 -8.23
C ASP A 155 -14.69 -10.13 -6.72
N LYS A 156 -13.69 -9.94 -5.83
CA LYS A 156 -13.90 -9.86 -4.37
C LYS A 156 -14.24 -8.45 -3.86
N HIS A 157 -14.14 -7.45 -4.73
CA HIS A 157 -14.57 -6.07 -4.50
C HIS A 157 -15.80 -5.80 -5.37
N SER A 158 -17.00 -5.88 -4.79
CA SER A 158 -18.26 -5.44 -5.42
C SER A 158 -18.02 -4.32 -6.47
N PRO A 159 -18.56 -4.46 -7.70
CA PRO A 159 -18.22 -3.59 -8.81
C PRO A 159 -18.43 -2.13 -8.41
N ASP A 160 -17.32 -1.40 -8.38
CA ASP A 160 -17.20 0.05 -8.51
C ASP A 160 -18.21 0.95 -7.77
N LEU A 161 -18.43 0.68 -6.49
CA LEU A 161 -18.62 1.79 -5.54
C LEU A 161 -17.28 2.00 -4.85
N GLY A 162 -16.32 2.58 -5.59
CA GLY A 162 -15.09 3.05 -4.98
C GLY A 162 -15.41 3.86 -3.71
N LYS A 163 -14.54 3.77 -2.70
CA LYS A 163 -14.80 4.43 -1.41
C LYS A 163 -15.08 5.92 -1.64
N PRO A 164 -16.23 6.44 -1.16
CA PRO A 164 -16.53 7.85 -1.32
C PRO A 164 -15.45 8.69 -0.67
N ARG A 165 -15.15 9.85 -1.28
CA ARG A 165 -14.22 10.82 -0.71
C ARG A 165 -15.00 11.81 0.12
N TYR A 166 -14.63 11.95 1.38
CA TYR A 166 -15.23 12.93 2.26
C TYR A 166 -14.41 14.21 2.22
N VAL A 167 -15.08 15.33 2.06
CA VAL A 167 -14.49 16.66 2.08
C VAL A 167 -15.17 17.47 3.17
N ARG A 168 -14.37 18.05 4.05
CA ARG A 168 -14.86 19.00 5.05
C ARG A 168 -14.63 20.42 4.56
N ILE A 169 -15.67 21.24 4.62
CA ILE A 169 -15.61 22.64 4.22
C ILE A 169 -15.06 23.48 5.37
N ASN A 170 -14.20 24.44 5.03
CA ASN A 170 -13.76 25.46 5.97
C ASN A 170 -14.71 26.66 5.91
N THR A 171 -15.75 26.63 6.75
CA THR A 171 -16.78 27.68 6.82
C THR A 171 -16.25 29.05 7.23
N LEU A 172 -15.02 29.13 7.76
CA LEU A 172 -14.35 30.42 8.03
C LEU A 172 -13.81 31.09 6.76
N LYS A 173 -13.67 30.35 5.65
CA LYS A 173 -13.11 30.84 4.39
C LYS A 173 -14.11 30.88 3.25
N ILE A 174 -15.04 29.93 3.20
CA ILE A 174 -15.99 29.78 2.10
C ILE A 174 -17.29 29.16 2.60
N ASP A 175 -18.40 29.56 2.00
CA ASP A 175 -19.72 29.00 2.25
C ASP A 175 -19.91 27.62 1.59
N THR A 176 -20.82 26.83 2.18
CA THR A 176 -21.11 25.46 1.75
C THR A 176 -21.65 25.43 0.32
N GLU A 177 -22.54 26.36 -0.01
CA GLU A 177 -23.22 26.45 -1.31
C GLU A 177 -22.25 26.74 -2.45
N SER A 178 -21.33 27.69 -2.27
CA SER A 178 -20.29 28.01 -3.27
C SER A 178 -19.38 26.81 -3.55
N VAL A 179 -18.98 26.07 -2.51
CA VAL A 179 -18.17 24.85 -2.67
C VAL A 179 -18.93 23.76 -3.43
N ILE A 180 -20.22 23.59 -3.13
CA ILE A 180 -21.08 22.63 -3.86
C ILE A 180 -21.23 23.05 -5.31
N GLN A 181 -21.36 24.34 -5.59
CA GLN A 181 -21.45 24.83 -6.96
C GLN A 181 -20.14 24.62 -7.73
N GLU A 182 -18.98 24.83 -7.10
CA GLU A 182 -17.68 24.57 -7.72
C GLU A 182 -17.45 23.09 -7.98
N PHE A 183 -17.64 22.24 -6.97
CA PHE A 183 -17.48 20.80 -7.15
C PHE A 183 -18.58 20.19 -8.04
N GLY A 184 -19.77 20.77 -8.06
CA GLY A 184 -20.90 20.39 -8.93
C GLY A 184 -20.58 20.51 -10.42
N LYS A 185 -19.63 21.38 -10.81
CA LYS A 185 -19.14 21.48 -12.19
C LYS A 185 -18.29 20.28 -12.60
N ILE A 186 -17.66 19.62 -11.63
CA ILE A 186 -16.69 18.54 -11.85
C ILE A 186 -17.35 17.19 -11.57
N THR A 187 -18.23 17.11 -10.58
CA THR A 187 -18.82 15.86 -10.12
C THR A 187 -20.13 16.02 -9.35
N MET A 188 -20.82 14.90 -9.14
CA MET A 188 -21.99 14.83 -8.28
C MET A 188 -21.57 14.94 -6.81
N VAL A 189 -22.05 15.98 -6.12
CA VAL A 189 -21.75 16.22 -4.71
C VAL A 189 -22.99 15.93 -3.87
N ARG A 190 -22.83 15.19 -2.78
CA ARG A 190 -23.89 14.98 -1.78
C ARG A 190 -23.48 15.61 -0.45
N LYS A 191 -24.40 16.30 0.23
CA LYS A 191 -24.19 16.70 1.63
C LYS A 191 -24.33 15.46 2.53
N ASP A 192 -23.53 15.40 3.59
CA ASP A 192 -23.69 14.39 4.64
C ASP A 192 -24.84 14.79 5.57
N ASP A 193 -25.70 13.83 5.92
CA ASP A 193 -26.90 14.09 6.71
C ASP A 193 -26.60 14.30 8.21
N MET A 194 -25.43 13.85 8.69
CA MET A 194 -25.08 13.89 10.12
C MET A 194 -24.11 15.03 10.47
N VAL A 195 -23.24 15.42 9.53
CA VAL A 195 -22.21 16.44 9.78
C VAL A 195 -22.45 17.66 8.88
N PRO A 196 -22.92 18.79 9.44
CA PRO A 196 -22.98 20.05 8.70
C PRO A 196 -21.53 20.42 8.32
N ASP A 197 -21.30 20.79 7.07
CA ASP A 197 -19.98 21.06 6.44
C ASP A 197 -19.23 19.85 5.88
N MET A 198 -19.84 18.65 5.86
CA MET A 198 -19.27 17.50 5.20
C MET A 198 -19.94 17.22 3.85
N LEU A 199 -19.11 17.05 2.82
CA LEU A 199 -19.50 16.69 1.47
C LEU A 199 -18.97 15.30 1.14
N VAL A 200 -19.78 14.53 0.42
CA VAL A 200 -19.49 13.19 -0.07
C VAL A 200 -19.36 13.27 -1.59
N LEU A 201 -18.17 12.97 -2.09
CA LEU A 201 -17.88 12.91 -3.52
C LEU A 201 -17.71 11.45 -3.96
N PRO A 202 -18.04 11.13 -5.23
CA PRO A 202 -17.81 9.81 -5.77
C PRO A 202 -16.31 9.48 -5.84
N ALA A 203 -16.01 8.20 -5.95
CA ALA A 203 -14.64 7.74 -6.07
C ALA A 203 -14.01 8.12 -7.41
N GLY A 204 -12.67 8.08 -7.45
CA GLY A 204 -11.89 8.30 -8.68
C GLY A 204 -11.43 9.73 -8.93
N ILE A 205 -11.88 10.71 -8.15
CA ILE A 205 -11.50 12.12 -8.35
C ILE A 205 -10.27 12.46 -7.54
N ASP A 206 -9.23 12.96 -8.19
CA ASP A 206 -8.10 13.56 -7.49
C ASP A 206 -8.41 15.02 -7.14
N LEU A 207 -8.34 15.33 -5.85
CA LEU A 207 -8.62 16.65 -5.31
C LEU A 207 -7.35 17.26 -4.68
N HIS A 208 -6.23 16.55 -4.69
CA HIS A 208 -5.01 17.02 -4.03
C HIS A 208 -4.48 18.34 -4.61
N ASP A 209 -4.65 18.53 -5.92
CA ASP A 209 -4.19 19.73 -6.63
C ASP A 209 -5.31 20.75 -6.84
N HIS A 210 -6.52 20.51 -6.30
CA HIS A 210 -7.64 21.42 -6.48
C HIS A 210 -7.39 22.75 -5.75
N PRO A 211 -7.68 23.91 -6.35
CA PRO A 211 -7.38 25.22 -5.74
C PRO A 211 -8.03 25.39 -4.35
N LEU A 212 -9.25 24.88 -4.15
CA LEU A 212 -9.90 24.90 -2.83
C LEU A 212 -9.17 24.07 -1.76
N VAL A 213 -8.49 22.98 -2.15
CA VAL A 213 -7.70 22.14 -1.23
C VAL A 213 -6.37 22.82 -0.92
N VAL A 214 -5.68 23.33 -1.95
CA VAL A 214 -4.39 24.00 -1.82
C VAL A 214 -4.51 25.29 -1.01
N ASN A 215 -5.56 26.09 -1.22
CA ASN A 215 -5.82 27.32 -0.48
C ASN A 215 -6.40 27.07 0.92
N GLY A 216 -6.64 25.81 1.30
CA GLY A 216 -7.17 25.42 2.61
C GLY A 216 -8.63 25.82 2.86
N SER A 217 -9.41 26.01 1.80
CA SER A 217 -10.85 26.26 1.87
C SER A 217 -11.62 24.95 2.09
N VAL A 218 -11.04 23.80 1.74
CA VAL A 218 -11.61 22.48 2.02
C VAL A 218 -10.53 21.46 2.40
N PHE A 219 -10.90 20.46 3.19
CA PHE A 219 -10.00 19.41 3.68
C PHE A 219 -10.48 18.01 3.28
N LEU A 220 -9.56 17.19 2.76
CA LEU A 220 -9.84 15.79 2.43
C LEU A 220 -9.80 14.91 3.68
N GLN A 221 -10.90 14.21 3.96
CA GLN A 221 -11.06 13.34 5.12
C GLN A 221 -11.32 11.88 4.70
N VAL A 222 -10.72 10.95 5.43
CA VAL A 222 -10.68 9.54 5.05
C VAL A 222 -11.87 8.72 5.57
N SER A 223 -12.69 9.27 6.49
CA SER A 223 -13.90 8.61 7.03
C SER A 223 -14.74 9.56 7.92
N CYS A 224 -16.07 9.42 7.90
CA CYS A 224 -17.01 10.13 8.81
C CYS A 224 -16.84 9.73 10.29
N LEU A 225 -16.33 8.52 10.56
CA LEU A 225 -16.14 8.01 11.93
C LEU A 225 -15.15 8.83 12.76
N ASN A 226 -14.30 9.64 12.11
CA ASN A 226 -13.36 10.51 12.81
C ASN A 226 -14.03 11.76 13.43
N ILE A 227 -15.33 11.99 13.20
CA ILE A 227 -16.09 13.17 13.68
C ILE A 227 -16.96 12.86 14.90
N ILE A 228 -17.31 11.60 15.14
CA ILE A 228 -18.12 11.18 16.30
C ILE A 228 -17.58 11.70 17.65
N PRO A 229 -16.26 11.78 17.93
CA PRO A 229 -15.78 12.29 19.21
C PRO A 229 -16.06 13.79 19.44
N LEU A 230 -16.20 14.56 18.35
CA LEU A 230 -16.39 16.02 18.40
C LEU A 230 -17.84 16.39 18.75
N PHE A 231 -18.79 15.50 18.43
CA PHE A 231 -20.21 15.69 18.72
C PHE A 231 -20.63 15.20 20.12
N PHE A 232 -19.86 14.29 20.73
CA PHE A 232 -20.19 13.64 22.02
C PHE A 232 -19.33 14.08 23.22
N GLY A 233 -18.54 15.16 23.10
CA GLY A 233 -17.87 15.77 24.26
C GLY A 233 -16.81 14.88 24.94
N PHE A 234 -16.15 13.98 24.21
CA PHE A 234 -15.06 13.18 24.78
C PHE A 234 -13.77 14.00 24.89
N SER A 235 -13.21 14.07 26.11
CA SER A 235 -12.03 14.84 26.48
C SER A 235 -10.78 14.46 25.67
N TYR A 236 -10.16 15.48 25.07
CA TYR A 236 -9.01 15.43 24.18
C TYR A 236 -7.71 15.48 24.99
N PRO A 237 -6.80 14.50 24.82
CA PRO A 237 -5.44 14.95 24.59
C PRO A 237 -4.66 14.17 23.51
N LEU A 238 -5.05 12.95 23.13
CA LEU A 238 -4.22 12.14 22.23
C LEU A 238 -4.58 12.19 20.74
N PHE A 239 -5.79 12.62 20.37
CA PHE A 239 -6.27 12.53 18.98
C PHE A 239 -5.95 13.77 18.14
N ALA A 240 -5.91 14.97 18.75
CA ALA A 240 -5.53 16.21 18.07
C ALA A 240 -4.07 16.19 17.60
N LEU A 241 -3.19 15.50 18.34
CA LEU A 241 -1.78 15.35 17.95
C LEU A 241 -1.61 14.50 16.67
N PHE A 242 -2.52 13.56 16.40
CA PHE A 242 -2.38 12.63 15.27
C PHE A 242 -2.77 13.26 13.92
N VAL A 243 -3.79 14.13 13.92
CA VAL A 243 -4.22 14.86 12.71
C VAL A 243 -3.22 15.98 12.39
N PHE A 244 -2.72 16.69 13.41
CA PHE A 244 -1.70 17.74 13.21
C PHE A 244 -0.35 17.16 12.73
N TYR A 245 0.05 15.98 13.23
CA TYR A 245 1.29 15.32 12.79
C TYR A 245 1.25 14.80 11.35
N CYS A 246 0.06 14.47 10.81
CA CYS A 246 -0.08 14.06 9.41
C CYS A 246 -0.05 15.25 8.42
N LEU A 247 -0.50 16.44 8.84
CA LEU A 247 -0.43 17.66 8.03
C LEU A 247 0.96 18.30 8.03
N LEU A 248 1.65 18.35 9.18
CA LEU A 248 2.98 18.98 9.26
C LEU A 248 4.09 18.20 8.55
N LYS A 249 4.01 16.86 8.50
CA LYS A 249 5.12 16.05 7.94
C LYS A 249 5.15 16.01 6.41
N LYS A 250 4.14 16.57 5.73
CA LYS A 250 4.15 16.72 4.27
C LYS A 250 4.70 18.08 3.83
N SER A 251 4.63 19.11 4.68
CA SER A 251 5.25 20.42 4.40
C SER A 251 6.77 20.44 4.63
N ALA A 252 7.33 19.48 5.37
CA ALA A 252 8.77 19.38 5.64
C ALA A 252 9.54 18.51 4.61
N SER A 253 8.87 18.00 3.56
CA SER A 253 9.52 17.18 2.53
C SER A 253 9.83 17.93 1.23
N ASP A 254 9.48 19.22 1.15
CA ASP A 254 9.84 20.11 0.03
C ASP A 254 10.98 21.08 0.37
N TYR A 255 11.60 20.94 1.55
CA TYR A 255 12.87 21.59 1.88
C TYR A 255 13.78 20.58 2.59
N GLY A 256 14.62 19.87 1.84
CA GLY A 256 15.65 18.95 2.37
C GLY A 256 16.08 17.87 1.39
#